data_AF-A0A2A2IGH3-F1
#
_entry.id   AF-A0A2A2IGH3-F1
#
_cell.length_a   1.000
_cell.length_b   1.000
_cell.length_c   1.000
_cell.angle_alpha   90.00
_cell.angle_beta   90.00
_cell.angle_gamma   90.00
#
_symmetry.space_group_name_H-M   'P 1'
#
loop_
_entity.id
_entity.type
_entity.pdbx_description
1 polymer ?
#
loop_
_entity_poly.entity_id
_entity_poly.type
_entity_poly.pdbx_seq_one_letter_code
_entity_poly.pdbx_strand_id
1 'polypeptide(L)' 'MSDHFNNNKKVLWLGVNGMEYISWENSDVIIEFDPYYYPMPSHVIQHSKKILTEDDMFDALSNGKWHVNTYEEVLHE' A
#
# COMPACT_ATOMS: atom_id res chain seq x y z
N MET A 1 11.00 14.36 -26.90
CA MET A 1 10.17 14.57 -25.70
C MET A 1 10.27 13.29 -24.91
N SER A 2 10.85 13.37 -23.71
CA SER A 2 11.36 12.26 -22.92
C SER A 2 10.25 11.37 -22.36
N ASP A 3 10.39 10.06 -22.56
CA ASP A 3 9.63 9.02 -21.88
C ASP A 3 9.79 9.17 -20.36
N HIS A 4 8.77 9.74 -19.70
CA HIS A 4 8.76 9.99 -18.24
C HIS A 4 8.25 8.80 -17.40
N PHE A 5 7.99 7.64 -18.02
CA PHE A 5 7.65 6.44 -17.28
C PHE A 5 8.92 5.65 -16.97
N ASN A 6 9.42 5.85 -15.77
CA ASN A 6 10.49 5.05 -15.18
C ASN A 6 10.02 3.59 -15.11
N ASN A 7 10.46 2.76 -16.07
CA ASN A 7 10.01 1.37 -16.30
C ASN A 7 10.42 0.35 -15.21
N ASN A 8 10.94 0.81 -14.07
CA ASN A 8 11.42 -0.04 -12.98
C ASN A 8 10.65 0.15 -11.66
N LYS A 9 9.42 0.69 -11.68
CA LYS A 9 8.60 0.70 -10.47
C LYS A 9 7.98 -0.68 -10.28
N LYS A 10 8.59 -1.51 -9.42
CA LYS A 10 8.02 -2.81 -9.05
C LYS A 10 6.82 -2.58 -8.12
N VAL A 11 5.70 -3.23 -8.42
CA VAL A 11 4.56 -3.32 -7.50
C VAL A 11 4.73 -4.60 -6.68
N LEU A 12 4.58 -4.48 -5.37
CA LEU A 12 4.47 -5.60 -4.44
C LEU A 12 2.99 -5.82 -4.17
N TRP A 13 2.52 -7.02 -4.44
CA TRP A 13 1.13 -7.41 -4.22
C TRP A 13 1.13 -8.73 -3.44
N LEU A 14 0.51 -8.70 -2.27
CA LEU A 14 0.36 -9.82 -1.36
C LEU A 14 -1.12 -10.06 -1.02
N GLY A 15 -1.59 -11.29 -1.18
CA GLY A 15 -2.92 -11.73 -0.74
C GLY A 15 -2.83 -12.62 0.51
N VAL A 16 -3.37 -12.15 1.64
CA VAL A 16 -3.33 -12.87 2.94
C VAL A 16 -4.65 -12.69 3.69
N ASN A 17 -5.16 -13.78 4.27
CA ASN A 17 -6.39 -13.81 5.07
C ASN A 17 -7.64 -13.23 4.36
N GLY A 18 -7.72 -13.41 3.03
CA GLY A 18 -8.85 -12.91 2.24
C GLY A 18 -8.79 -11.41 1.93
N MET A 19 -7.67 -10.74 2.24
CA MET A 19 -7.42 -9.34 1.94
C MET A 19 -6.28 -9.21 0.93
N GLU A 20 -6.34 -8.17 0.11
CA GLU A 20 -5.30 -7.85 -0.87
C GLU A 20 -4.53 -6.61 -0.42
N TYR A 21 -3.21 -6.71 -0.36
CA TYR A 21 -2.32 -5.63 0.04
C TYR A 21 -1.44 -5.24 -1.14
N ILE A 22 -1.37 -3.95 -1.43
CA ILE A 22 -0.62 -3.41 -2.57
C ILE A 22 0.30 -2.30 -2.11
N SER A 23 1.56 -2.36 -2.52
CA SER A 23 2.54 -1.30 -2.32
C SER A 23 3.40 -1.13 -3.56
N TRP A 24 3.88 0.10 -3.78
CA TRP A 24 4.93 0.36 -4.76
C TRP A 24 6.29 0.25 -4.09
N GLU A 25 7.28 -0.26 -4.80
CA GLU A 25 8.67 -0.23 -4.36
C GLU A 25 9.10 1.23 -4.08
N ASN A 26 9.86 1.42 -2.98
CA ASN A 26 10.19 2.72 -2.38
C ASN A 26 9.00 3.52 -1.79
N SER A 27 7.80 2.91 -1.67
CA SER A 27 6.71 3.47 -0.87
C SER A 27 6.94 3.24 0.62
N ASP A 28 6.37 4.11 1.45
CA ASP A 28 6.19 3.94 2.90
C ASP A 28 4.75 3.57 3.25
N VAL A 29 3.94 3.29 2.24
CA VAL A 29 2.49 3.06 2.34
C VAL A 29 2.10 1.76 1.66
N ILE A 30 1.28 0.99 2.36
CA ILE A 30 0.54 -0.17 1.84
C ILE A 30 -0.95 0.19 1.81
N ILE A 31 -1.61 -0.17 0.71
CA ILE A 31 -3.05 -0.05 0.56
C ILE A 31 -3.65 -1.44 0.73
N GLU A 32 -4.60 -1.57 1.65
CA GLU A 32 -5.39 -2.77 1.82
C GLU A 32 -6.72 -2.65 1.06
N PHE A 33 -7.09 -3.70 0.35
CA PHE A 33 -8.36 -3.86 -0.33
C PHE A 33 -9.10 -5.08 0.21
N ASP A 34 -10.34 -4.88 0.63
CA ASP A 34 -11.32 -5.95 0.80
C ASP A 34 -11.88 -6.35 -0.58
N PRO A 35 -11.69 -7.59 -1.05
CA PRO A 35 -12.21 -8.06 -2.33
C PRO A 35 -13.74 -7.98 -2.45
N TYR A 36 -14.46 -8.00 -1.33
CA TYR A 36 -15.92 -7.92 -1.30
C TYR A 36 -16.45 -6.49 -1.41
N TYR A 37 -15.61 -5.47 -1.17
CA TYR A 37 -15.97 -4.05 -1.24
C TYR A 37 -15.18 -3.27 -2.31
N TYR A 38 -14.60 -4.01 -3.28
CA TYR A 38 -13.89 -3.44 -4.42
C TYR A 38 -14.75 -2.41 -5.18
N PRO A 39 -14.21 -1.26 -5.62
CA PRO A 39 -12.79 -0.86 -5.63
C PRO A 39 -12.36 0.07 -4.48
N MET A 40 -13.10 0.13 -3.37
CA MET A 40 -12.75 1.07 -2.29
C MET A 40 -11.60 0.51 -1.43
N PRO A 41 -10.48 1.24 -1.27
CA PRO A 41 -9.44 0.85 -0.33
C PRO A 41 -10.02 0.85 1.09
N SER A 42 -9.78 -0.22 1.84
CA SER A 42 -10.34 -0.41 3.18
C SER A 42 -9.49 0.30 4.22
N HIS A 43 -8.17 0.12 4.13
CA HIS A 43 -7.21 0.73 5.04
C HIS A 43 -5.96 1.18 4.30
N VAL A 44 -5.29 2.15 4.90
CA VAL A 44 -3.93 2.54 4.54
C VAL A 44 -3.02 2.25 5.73
N ILE A 45 -1.92 1.59 5.44
CA ILE A 45 -0.93 1.21 6.44
C ILE A 45 0.32 1.99 6.15
N GLN A 46 0.68 2.91 7.05
CA GLN A 46 1.85 3.76 6.91
C GLN A 46 2.99 3.26 7.80
N HIS A 47 4.19 3.20 7.25
CA HIS A 47 5.39 2.78 7.96
C HIS A 47 6.50 3.82 7.79
N SER A 48 7.36 4.01 8.78
CA SER A 48 8.49 4.93 8.73
C SER A 48 9.62 4.52 7.77
N LYS A 49 9.65 3.27 7.31
CA LYS A 49 10.67 2.74 6.39
C LYS A 49 10.11 2.53 4.99
N LYS A 50 10.99 2.64 3.99
CA LYS A 50 10.65 2.33 2.60
C LYS A 50 10.56 0.82 2.40
N ILE A 51 9.56 0.40 1.64
CA ILE A 51 9.30 -0.98 1.27
C ILE A 51 10.07 -1.29 -0.01
N LEU A 52 11.04 -2.19 0.07
CA LEU A 52 11.86 -2.63 -1.07
C LEU A 52 11.63 -4.10 -1.40
N THR A 53 11.24 -4.88 -0.41
CA THR A 53 11.07 -6.33 -0.48
C THR A 53 9.73 -6.76 0.10
N GLU A 54 9.34 -8.02 -0.15
CA GLU A 54 8.16 -8.62 0.50
C GLU A 54 8.33 -8.70 2.02
N ASP A 55 9.54 -8.95 2.52
CA ASP A 55 9.83 -8.97 3.95
C ASP A 55 9.59 -7.59 4.61
N ASP A 56 9.99 -6.50 3.93
CA ASP A 56 9.68 -5.14 4.40
C ASP A 56 8.16 -4.89 4.44
N MET A 57 7.43 -5.48 3.49
CA MET A 57 5.98 -5.40 3.43
C MET A 57 5.35 -6.16 4.61
N PHE A 58 5.82 -7.37 4.93
CA PHE A 58 5.36 -8.10 6.12
C PHE A 58 5.68 -7.37 7.43
N ASP A 59 6.87 -6.76 7.53
CA ASP A 59 7.24 -5.93 8.68
C ASP A 59 6.29 -4.73 8.81
N ALA A 60 6.00 -4.05 7.70
CA ALA A 60 5.04 -2.95 7.65
C ALA A 60 3.61 -3.35 8.00
N LEU A 61 3.13 -4.53 7.57
CA LEU A 61 1.82 -5.04 7.96
C LEU A 61 1.73 -5.32 9.46
N SER A 62 2.83 -5.81 10.05
CA SER A 62 2.88 -6.17 11.48
C SER A 62 3.06 -4.97 12.40
N ASN A 63 3.84 -3.98 11.98
CA ASN A 63 4.32 -2.88 12.82
C ASN A 63 3.88 -1.48 12.34
N GLY A 64 3.24 -1.39 11.18
CA GLY A 64 2.78 -0.14 10.59
C GLY A 64 1.60 0.47 11.33
N LYS A 65 1.39 1.77 11.13
CA LYS A 65 0.24 2.49 11.64
C LYS A 65 -0.94 2.32 10.68
N TRP A 66 -2.04 1.79 11.19
CA TRP A 66 -3.25 1.55 10.41
C TRP A 66 -4.16 2.77 10.45
N HIS A 67 -4.58 3.21 9.27
CA HIS A 67 -5.52 4.29 9.05
C HIS A 67 -6.75 3.72 8.34
N VAL A 68 -7.92 3.87 8.96
CA VAL A 68 -9.20 3.55 8.31
C VAL A 68 -9.48 4.66 7.32
N ASN A 69 -9.46 4.34 6.03
CA ASN A 69 -9.78 5.34 5.02
C ASN A 69 -11.29 5.33 4.75
N THR A 70 -12.02 6.25 5.37
CA THR A 70 -13.07 6.92 4.60
C THR A 70 -12.38 7.94 3.71
N TYR A 71 -12.59 7.85 2.39
CA TYR A 71 -11.93 8.66 1.34
C TYR A 71 -11.93 10.19 1.59
N GLU A 72 -12.77 10.68 2.51
CA GLU A 72 -12.92 12.08 2.90
C GLU A 72 -11.76 12.65 3.74
N GLU A 73 -11.00 11.82 4.47
CA GLU A 73 -10.05 12.33 5.48
C GLU A 73 -8.62 12.54 4.96
N VAL A 74 -8.20 11.86 3.89
CA VAL A 74 -6.78 11.86 3.45
C VAL A 74 -6.41 13.02 2.52
N LEU A 75 -7.39 13.73 1.94
CA LEU A 75 -7.13 14.86 1.03
C LEU A 75 -7.03 16.24 1.72
N HIS A 76 -7.16 16.29 3.05
CA HIS A 76 -7.29 17.55 3.79
C HIS A 76 -6.21 17.86 4.84
N GLU A 77 -5.06 17.16 4.83
CA GLU A 77 -3.89 17.53 5.64
C GLU A 77 -2.71 18.05 4.82
#